data_AF-A0A3P5X0S2-F1
#
_entry.id   AF-A0A3P5X0S2-F1
#
_cell.length_a   1.000
_cell.length_b   1.000
_cell.length_c   1.000
_cell.angle_alpha   90.00
_cell.angle_beta   90.00
_cell.angle_gamma   90.00
#
_symmetry.space_group_name_H-M   'P 1'
#
loop_
_entity.id
_entity.type
_entity.pdbx_description
1 polymer ?
#
loop_
_entity_poly.entity_id
_entity_poly.type
_entity_poly.pdbx_seq_one_letter_code
_entity_poly.pdbx_strand_id
1 'polypeptide(L)'
;MVAEATAEWAKGVALGLDRAGRVAMAWASLKSLDGDDAVATAESVLGGAGSPLPPFLSPMNDARWWASLANRAELKAYTLAAFQAMRPVDQAAFLDHVQGRAAA
;
A
#
# COMPACT_ATOMS: atom_id res chain seq x y z
N MET A 1 15.28 -21.01 -6.37
CA MET A 1 15.46 -21.71 -5.07
C MET A 1 14.53 -21.17 -3.98
N VAL A 2 14.50 -19.87 -3.66
CA VAL A 2 13.61 -19.33 -2.61
C VAL A 2 12.12 -19.37 -3.00
N ALA A 3 11.75 -19.03 -4.24
CA ALA A 3 10.36 -19.03 -4.71
C ALA A 3 9.71 -20.41 -4.84
N GLU A 4 10.51 -21.47 -4.95
CA GLU A 4 10.04 -22.85 -5.11
C GLU A 4 9.81 -23.50 -3.73
N ALA A 5 10.68 -23.19 -2.77
CA ALA A 5 10.53 -23.58 -1.37
C ALA A 5 9.30 -22.93 -0.71
N THR A 6 8.95 -21.69 -1.07
CA THR A 6 7.74 -21.02 -0.57
C THR A 6 6.45 -21.65 -1.10
N ALA A 7 6.44 -22.12 -2.35
CA ALA A 7 5.26 -22.75 -2.95
C ALA A 7 4.94 -24.13 -2.34
N GLU A 8 5.95 -24.95 -2.08
CA GLU A 8 5.77 -26.26 -1.43
C GLU A 8 5.37 -26.12 0.04
N TRP A 9 5.92 -25.13 0.75
CA TRP A 9 5.51 -24.82 2.12
C TRP A 9 4.06 -24.30 2.19
N ALA A 10 3.65 -23.43 1.25
CA ALA A 10 2.28 -22.93 1.16
C ALA A 10 1.26 -24.04 0.91
N LYS A 11 1.59 -25.03 0.06
CA LYS A 11 0.75 -26.23 -0.13
C LYS A 11 0.64 -27.06 1.14
N GLY A 12 1.75 -27.30 1.84
CA GLY A 12 1.76 -28.07 3.10
C GLY A 12 0.86 -27.43 4.17
N VAL A 13 0.94 -26.10 4.32
CA VAL A 13 0.07 -25.32 5.21
C VAL A 13 -1.40 -25.43 4.78
N ALA A 14 -1.69 -25.31 3.48
CA ALA A 14 -3.05 -25.36 2.96
C ALA A 14 -3.73 -26.71 3.15
N LEU A 15 -2.96 -27.80 3.13
CA LEU A 15 -3.42 -29.17 3.35
C LEU A 15 -3.53 -29.53 4.84
N GLY A 16 -2.73 -28.90 5.71
CA GLY A 16 -2.65 -29.22 7.15
C GLY A 16 -3.50 -28.37 8.08
N LEU A 17 -3.98 -27.20 7.65
CA LEU A 17 -4.75 -26.27 8.46
C LEU A 17 -6.11 -25.96 7.84
N ASP A 18 -7.14 -25.88 8.67
CA ASP A 18 -8.44 -25.34 8.28
C ASP A 18 -8.36 -23.81 8.05
N ARG A 19 -9.47 -23.20 7.61
CA ARG A 19 -9.51 -21.76 7.32
C ARG A 19 -9.07 -20.92 8.54
N ALA A 20 -9.54 -21.27 9.74
CA ALA A 20 -9.24 -20.51 10.95
C ALA A 20 -7.75 -20.62 11.31
N GLY A 21 -7.17 -21.82 11.21
CA GLY A 21 -5.75 -22.07 11.42
C GLY A 21 -4.86 -21.28 10.46
N ARG A 22 -5.24 -21.20 9.17
CA ARG A 22 -4.48 -20.39 8.19
C ARG A 22 -4.52 -18.91 8.49
N VAL A 23 -5.67 -18.37 8.91
CA VAL A 23 -5.80 -16.96 9.29
C VAL A 23 -4.99 -16.67 10.56
N ALA A 24 -5.09 -17.51 11.58
CA ALA A 24 -4.34 -17.36 12.82
C ALA A 24 -2.83 -17.42 12.59
N MET A 25 -2.36 -18.33 11.72
CA MET A 25 -0.95 -18.45 11.36
C MET A 25 -0.46 -17.21 10.60
N ALA A 26 -1.20 -16.75 9.59
CA ALA A 26 -0.84 -15.54 8.85
C ALA A 26 -0.75 -14.31 9.77
N TRP A 27 -1.72 -14.17 10.69
CA TRP A 27 -1.69 -13.12 11.71
C TRP A 27 -0.47 -13.23 12.62
N ALA A 28 -0.17 -14.42 13.14
CA ALA A 28 0.95 -14.63 14.05
C ALA A 28 2.30 -14.38 13.36
N SER A 29 2.46 -14.85 12.12
CA SER A 29 3.65 -14.59 11.31
C SER A 29 3.85 -13.10 11.07
N LEU A 30 2.82 -12.37 10.63
CA LEU A 30 2.89 -10.92 10.45
C LEU A 30 3.20 -10.20 11.77
N LYS A 31 2.63 -10.66 12.89
CA LYS A 31 2.84 -10.04 14.21
C LYS A 31 4.25 -10.24 14.77
N SER A 32 4.96 -11.26 14.29
CA SER A 32 6.33 -11.58 14.71
C SER A 32 7.42 -10.77 13.99
N LEU A 33 7.06 -10.12 12.87
CA LEU A 33 7.95 -9.27 12.10
C LEU A 33 8.02 -7.86 12.70
N ASP A 34 9.07 -7.12 12.37
CA ASP A 34 9.06 -5.68 12.61
C ASP A 34 8.03 -4.97 11.69
N GLY A 35 7.76 -3.69 11.97
CA GLY A 35 6.69 -2.97 11.29
C GLY A 35 6.90 -2.84 9.77
N ASP A 36 8.13 -2.61 9.33
CA ASP A 36 8.44 -2.42 7.91
C ASP A 36 8.45 -3.76 7.16
N ASP A 37 9.00 -4.83 7.75
CA ASP A 37 8.99 -6.18 7.17
C ASP A 37 7.57 -6.77 7.12
N ALA A 38 6.74 -6.50 8.13
CA ALA A 38 5.33 -6.92 8.13
C ALA A 38 4.56 -6.28 6.98
N VAL A 39 4.77 -4.96 6.77
CA VAL A 39 4.14 -4.22 5.66
C VAL A 39 4.67 -4.71 4.32
N ALA A 40 5.99 -4.82 4.14
CA ALA A 40 6.58 -5.30 2.90
C ALA A 40 6.12 -6.72 2.54
N THR A 41 6.02 -7.61 3.54
CA THR A 41 5.51 -8.97 3.36
C THR A 41 4.04 -8.96 2.94
N ALA A 42 3.19 -8.19 3.63
CA ALA A 42 1.78 -8.07 3.27
C ALA A 42 1.58 -7.48 1.86
N GLU A 43 2.30 -6.41 1.53
CA GLU A 43 2.25 -5.76 0.21
C GLU A 43 2.73 -6.70 -0.90
N SER A 44 3.73 -7.55 -0.65
CA SER A 44 4.20 -8.53 -1.64
C SER A 44 3.14 -9.57 -2.03
N VAL A 45 2.19 -9.85 -1.13
CA VAL A 45 1.12 -10.82 -1.34
C VAL A 45 -0.16 -10.15 -1.82
N LEU A 46 -0.52 -9.00 -1.23
CA LEU A 46 -1.76 -8.28 -1.51
C LEU A 46 -1.66 -7.36 -2.74
N GLY A 47 -0.45 -6.95 -3.12
CA GLY A 47 -0.21 -6.00 -4.21
C GLY A 47 -0.48 -4.54 -3.82
N GLY A 48 -0.66 -3.71 -4.84
CA GLY A 48 -1.06 -2.30 -4.73
C GLY A 48 -2.12 -1.95 -5.77
N ALA A 49 -2.56 -0.68 -5.80
CA ALA A 49 -3.57 -0.21 -6.74
C ALA A 49 -3.07 -0.20 -8.20
N GLY A 50 -1.76 -0.27 -8.42
CA GLY A 50 -1.14 -0.05 -9.72
C GLY A 50 -1.22 1.42 -10.14
N SER A 51 -1.21 1.67 -11.44
CA SER A 51 -1.27 3.04 -11.96
C SER A 51 -2.63 3.69 -11.72
N PRO A 52 -2.68 4.99 -11.34
CA PRO A 52 -3.93 5.74 -11.31
C PRO A 52 -4.64 5.68 -12.66
N LEU A 53 -5.92 5.31 -12.65
CA LEU A 53 -6.75 5.29 -13.84
C LEU A 53 -7.01 6.72 -14.34
N PRO A 54 -7.24 6.92 -15.66
CA PRO A 54 -7.69 8.20 -16.16
C PRO A 54 -8.94 8.68 -15.42
N PRO A 55 -9.02 9.96 -15.01
CA PRO A 55 -10.16 10.47 -14.27
C PRO A 55 -11.42 10.44 -15.15
N PHE A 56 -12.57 10.10 -14.57
CA PHE A 56 -13.84 10.03 -15.31
C PHE A 56 -14.70 11.27 -15.11
N LEU A 57 -14.98 11.66 -13.85
CA LEU A 57 -15.86 12.80 -13.52
C LEU A 57 -15.20 13.83 -12.59
N SER A 58 -14.41 13.39 -11.62
CA SER A 58 -13.78 14.28 -10.64
C SER A 58 -12.38 13.76 -10.33
N PRO A 59 -11.33 14.44 -10.83
CA PRO A 59 -9.95 14.02 -10.58
C PRO A 59 -9.63 13.81 -9.10
N MET A 60 -10.21 14.62 -8.21
CA MET A 60 -9.98 14.49 -6.77
C MET A 60 -10.73 13.30 -6.15
N ASN A 61 -11.94 12.98 -6.59
CA ASN A 61 -12.65 11.80 -6.09
C ASN A 61 -11.97 10.52 -6.57
N ASP A 62 -11.56 10.47 -7.83
CA ASP A 62 -10.88 9.32 -8.42
C ASP A 62 -9.50 9.12 -7.76
N ALA A 63 -8.77 10.21 -7.49
CA ALA A 63 -7.51 10.16 -6.74
C ALA A 63 -7.69 9.63 -5.31
N ARG A 64 -8.77 10.01 -4.61
CA ARG A 64 -9.07 9.49 -3.26
C ARG A 64 -9.42 8.02 -3.27
N TRP A 65 -10.23 7.59 -4.24
CA TRP A 65 -10.56 6.17 -4.41
C TRP A 65 -9.31 5.34 -4.69
N TRP A 66 -8.48 5.77 -5.64
CA TRP A 66 -7.21 5.09 -5.94
C TRP A 66 -6.29 5.06 -4.70
N ALA A 67 -6.16 6.18 -3.98
CA ALA A 67 -5.32 6.26 -2.78
C ALA A 67 -5.79 5.33 -1.64
N SER A 68 -7.09 4.98 -1.59
CA SER A 68 -7.60 4.01 -0.61
C SER A 68 -7.19 2.56 -0.89
N LEU A 69 -6.78 2.27 -2.14
CA LEU A 69 -6.33 0.95 -2.59
C LEU A 69 -4.80 0.87 -2.71
N ALA A 70 -4.13 2.02 -2.82
CA ALA A 70 -2.71 2.10 -3.07
C ALA A 70 -1.89 1.66 -1.86
N ASN A 71 -0.78 0.99 -2.14
CA ASN A 71 0.19 0.61 -1.11
C ASN A 71 1.10 1.80 -0.72
N ARG A 72 1.93 1.63 0.31
CA ARG A 72 2.76 2.72 0.84
C ARG A 72 3.76 3.24 -0.20
N ALA A 73 4.33 2.36 -1.02
CA ALA A 73 5.28 2.73 -2.05
C ALA A 73 4.62 3.58 -3.15
N GLU A 74 3.44 3.16 -3.61
CA GLU A 74 2.64 3.88 -4.61
C GLU A 74 2.24 5.27 -4.10
N LEU A 75 1.68 5.36 -2.89
CA LEU A 75 1.29 6.65 -2.31
C LEU A 75 2.45 7.64 -2.28
N LYS A 76 3.65 7.21 -1.85
CA LYS A 76 4.84 8.07 -1.81
C LYS A 76 5.29 8.48 -3.21
N ALA A 77 5.37 7.52 -4.14
CA ALA A 77 5.85 7.77 -5.49
C ALA A 77 4.96 8.77 -6.24
N TYR A 78 3.66 8.49 -6.30
CA TYR A 78 2.72 9.34 -7.03
C TYR A 78 2.50 10.70 -6.37
N THR A 79 2.53 10.78 -5.03
CA THR A 79 2.47 12.08 -4.33
C THR A 79 3.67 12.96 -4.65
N LEU A 80 4.89 12.42 -4.55
CA LEU A 80 6.10 13.19 -4.82
C LEU A 80 6.18 13.64 -6.27
N ALA A 81 5.89 12.72 -7.21
CA ALA A 81 5.90 13.05 -8.64
C ALA A 81 4.86 14.13 -8.99
N ALA A 82 3.64 14.02 -8.45
CA ALA A 82 2.60 15.03 -8.66
C ALA A 82 3.00 16.39 -8.08
N PHE A 83 3.55 16.42 -6.85
CA PHE A 83 4.02 17.64 -6.20
C PHE A 83 5.15 18.33 -7.00
N GLN A 84 6.15 17.56 -7.44
CA GLN A 84 7.29 18.09 -8.20
C GLN A 84 6.89 18.65 -9.58
N ALA A 85 5.81 18.13 -10.17
CA ALA A 85 5.28 18.60 -11.45
C ALA A 85 4.48 19.92 -11.34
N MET A 86 4.08 20.34 -10.15
CA MET A 86 3.37 21.61 -9.93
C MET A 86 4.29 22.81 -10.14
N ARG A 87 3.72 23.97 -10.50
CA ARG A 87 4.46 25.24 -10.52
C ARG A 87 4.86 25.63 -9.09
N PRO A 88 5.92 26.43 -8.89
CA PRO A 88 6.37 26.83 -7.55
C PRO A 88 5.29 27.47 -6.69
N VAL A 89 4.41 28.29 -7.27
CA VAL A 89 3.27 28.91 -6.57
C VAL A 89 2.26 27.87 -6.06
N ASP A 90 2.00 26.84 -6.86
CA ASP A 90 1.06 25.78 -6.53
C ASP A 90 1.66 24.81 -5.50
N GLN A 91 2.99 24.56 -5.57
CA GLN A 91 3.72 23.82 -4.54
C GLN A 91 3.65 24.52 -3.18
N ALA A 92 3.86 25.85 -3.14
CA ALA A 92 3.76 26.63 -1.91
C ALA A 92 2.34 26.59 -1.33
N ALA A 93 1.32 26.77 -2.17
CA ALA A 93 -0.08 26.65 -1.75
C ALA A 93 -0.44 25.26 -1.23
N PHE A 94 0.09 24.19 -1.86
CA PHE A 94 -0.08 22.82 -1.37
C PHE A 94 0.55 22.63 0.01
N LEU A 95 1.78 23.10 0.21
CA LEU A 95 2.47 23.01 1.51
C LEU A 95 1.70 23.77 2.60
N ASP A 96 1.24 24.98 2.31
CA ASP A 96 0.40 25.76 3.23
C ASP A 96 -0.88 25.00 3.62
N HIS A 97 -1.57 24.39 2.64
CA HIS A 97 -2.78 23.60 2.89
C HIS A 97 -2.53 22.39 3.81
N VAL A 98 -1.46 21.62 3.58
CA VAL A 98 -1.19 20.40 4.35
C VAL A 98 -0.55 20.69 5.71
N GLN A 99 0.19 21.79 5.84
CA GLN A 99 0.78 22.24 7.11
C GLN A 99 -0.26 22.95 7.99
N GLY A 100 -1.19 23.71 7.39
CA GLY A 100 -2.27 24.41 8.10
C GLY A 100 -3.28 23.49 8.79
N ARG A 101 -3.41 22.23 8.36
CA ARG A 101 -4.20 21.20 9.08
C ARG A 101 -3.51 20.61 10.31
N ALA A 102 -2.21 20.84 10.52
CA ALA A 102 -1.52 20.41 11.74
C ALA A 102 -1.75 21.38 12.92
N ALA A 103 -2.34 22.55 12.66
CA ALA A 103 -2.55 23.63 13.63
C ALA A 103 -4.02 23.81 14.07
N ALA A 104 -4.94 22.93 13.65
CA ALA A 104 -6.38 22.98 13.97
C ALA A 104 -6.86 21.72 14.70
#